data_AF-A0A383WM33-F1
#
_entry.id   AF-A0A383WM33-F1
#
_cell.length_a   1.000
_cell.length_b   1.000
_cell.length_c   1.000
_cell.angle_alpha   90.00
_cell.angle_beta   90.00
_cell.angle_gamma   90.00
#
_symmetry.space_group_name_H-M   'P 1'
#
loop_
_entity.id
_entity.type
_entity.pdbx_description
1 polymer ?
#
loop_
_entity_poly.entity_id
_entity_poly.type
_entity_poly.pdbx_seq_one_letter_code
_entity_poly.pdbx_strand_id
1 'polypeptide(L)'
;MPRNGANVQRGDQSRSLQGLHVALEHPKLSTYPRVLCAAARACRAWREAVQQCAACNTVIVLNPQTTLPQLCGFAQWLPKHAALVKSVTATAIADRLLDVHGLEWRAHWEVAQQLLQHGLQAAAPPPQTALGAAAAAPGLAPVIANSHNAAATAGQQQQQRLQGLRLTSFSSNFAGTAGVVAALPAHSLTSLHLEYNEGMPPAGPGLPAGLACLTGLQHVHHNNRCQRQPLVRKPPVLPGGCVAALSALRQLTYLSLRSYWHDAQQQLQQLMEAAPPLQCLHLGNSVDASDEALDMRPLTRLTELTASQLPHESLLPAQLQRLCLKSVEIPVGLACVLPLQQLQHLSLGVGGDEGPTEPTPLLPLAQLPALTQLELSYTWFTDATATAAAWPQLPQLRVLDLDTEGNPPSAELAGVLASIGGCSGLTRLRLVLHAEDVELPEDLEPGQQYAGIAACGSLAALTGLRDLMLHSHQLAPGDTLALSKLTALTRLDLAELAQGVDDVAATALACCCRQLRHLDLRGCDLGSMACLAVIGQLPQLTELHLDGTPITRRGLRLLTGLSYLRQLRVTFSAGVTASVWDRFWATMPKQVLTADVAA
;
A
#
# COMPACT_ATOMS: atom_id res chain seq x y z
N MET A 1 68.49 28.35 13.47
CA MET A 1 67.35 27.96 12.62
C MET A 1 66.30 27.30 13.49
N PRO A 2 65.09 27.86 13.57
CA PRO A 2 63.93 26.98 13.40
C PRO A 2 62.77 27.67 12.65
N ARG A 3 62.11 26.93 11.74
CA ARG A 3 60.66 26.94 11.45
C ARG A 3 60.43 26.37 10.04
N ASN A 4 59.90 25.15 9.96
CA ASN A 4 59.10 24.69 8.81
C ASN A 4 58.21 23.46 9.09
N GLY A 5 57.94 23.11 10.36
CA GLY A 5 57.10 21.95 10.69
C GLY A 5 55.58 22.20 10.70
N ALA A 6 55.13 23.45 10.88
CA ALA A 6 53.71 23.75 11.10
C ALA A 6 52.86 23.84 9.81
N ASN A 7 53.47 24.12 8.65
CA ASN A 7 52.74 24.28 7.38
C ASN A 7 52.44 22.94 6.69
N VAL A 8 53.26 21.91 6.89
CA VAL A 8 53.05 20.58 6.29
C VAL A 8 51.89 19.85 6.97
N GLN A 9 51.75 19.95 8.30
CA GLN A 9 50.65 19.33 9.04
C GLN A 9 49.28 19.94 8.73
N ARG A 10 49.18 21.24 8.43
CA ARG A 10 47.90 21.87 8.02
C ARG A 10 47.44 21.41 6.63
N GLY A 11 48.37 21.22 5.69
CA GLY A 11 48.04 20.75 4.34
C GLY A 11 47.53 19.31 4.31
N ASP A 12 48.06 18.45 5.18
CA ASP A 12 47.69 17.02 5.25
C ASP A 12 46.35 16.80 5.99
N GLN A 13 46.06 17.60 7.02
CA GLN A 13 44.74 17.64 7.68
C GLN A 13 43.63 18.13 6.72
N SER A 14 43.93 19.08 5.84
CA SER A 14 42.98 19.58 4.84
C SER A 14 42.63 18.52 3.79
N ARG A 15 43.61 17.76 3.28
CA ARG A 15 43.39 16.69 2.28
C ARG A 15 42.65 15.50 2.85
N SER A 16 42.96 15.09 4.09
CA SER A 16 42.26 14.02 4.78
C SER A 16 40.78 14.38 5.07
N LEU A 17 40.49 15.62 5.46
CA LEU A 17 39.11 16.10 5.60
C LEU A 17 38.35 16.13 4.27
N GLN A 18 38.99 16.48 3.15
CA GLN A 18 38.35 16.42 1.82
C GLN A 18 38.01 14.97 1.41
N GLY A 19 38.91 14.02 1.65
CA GLY A 19 38.64 12.60 1.40
C GLY A 19 37.47 12.04 2.22
N LEU A 20 37.33 12.50 3.47
CA LEU A 20 36.20 12.14 4.34
C LEU A 20 34.86 12.74 3.85
N HIS A 21 34.86 13.97 3.33
CA HIS A 21 33.66 14.56 2.74
C HIS A 21 33.19 13.77 1.50
N VAL A 22 34.11 13.42 0.59
CA VAL A 22 33.79 12.61 -0.60
C VAL A 22 33.25 11.22 -0.20
N ALA A 23 33.80 10.61 0.85
CA ALA A 23 33.30 9.33 1.36
C ALA A 23 31.86 9.44 1.92
N LEU A 24 31.54 10.53 2.62
CA LEU A 24 30.20 10.76 3.17
C LEU A 24 29.15 11.10 2.11
N GLU A 25 29.57 11.63 0.95
CA GLU A 25 28.69 11.80 -0.21
C GLU A 25 28.23 10.46 -0.81
N HIS A 26 28.93 9.36 -0.54
CA HIS A 26 28.55 8.05 -1.03
C HIS A 26 27.29 7.50 -0.30
N PRO A 27 26.21 7.13 -1.02
CA PRO A 27 24.92 6.73 -0.42
C PRO A 27 25.05 5.63 0.62
N LYS A 28 25.84 4.57 0.35
CA LYS A 28 26.01 3.44 1.29
C LYS A 28 26.51 3.85 2.69
N LEU A 29 27.25 4.96 2.81
CA LEU A 29 27.76 5.44 4.09
C LEU A 29 26.84 6.47 4.76
N SER A 30 26.09 7.26 3.99
CA SER A 30 25.21 8.33 4.49
C SER A 30 23.73 7.97 4.61
N THR A 31 23.30 6.78 4.16
CA THR A 31 21.91 6.32 4.30
C THR A 31 21.54 5.97 5.75
N TYR A 32 22.43 5.31 6.49
CA TYR A 32 22.09 4.76 7.80
C TYR A 32 22.56 5.66 8.96
N PRO A 33 21.64 6.14 9.83
CA PRO A 33 22.00 6.98 10.97
C PRO A 33 23.04 6.33 11.90
N ARG A 34 22.98 5.00 12.06
CA ARG A 34 23.93 4.25 12.91
C ARG A 34 25.38 4.34 12.41
N VAL A 35 25.57 4.30 11.09
CA VAL A 35 26.89 4.40 10.44
C VAL A 35 27.45 5.80 10.62
N LEU A 36 26.63 6.83 10.41
CA LEU A 36 27.00 8.23 10.66
C LEU A 36 27.32 8.50 12.13
N CYS A 37 26.54 7.94 13.05
CA CYS A 37 26.79 8.05 14.49
C CYS A 37 28.05 7.29 14.93
N ALA A 38 28.40 6.17 14.28
CA ALA A 38 29.66 5.46 14.54
C ALA A 38 30.85 6.27 13.99
N ALA A 39 30.72 6.83 12.79
CA ALA A 39 31.72 7.71 12.18
C ALA A 39 31.98 8.97 13.05
N ALA A 40 30.93 9.68 13.46
CA ALA A 40 31.04 10.88 14.29
C ALA A 40 31.66 10.62 15.70
N ARG A 41 31.61 9.37 16.16
CA ARG A 41 32.24 8.91 17.41
C ARG A 41 33.70 8.47 17.22
N ALA A 42 34.13 8.15 16.00
CA ALA A 42 35.46 7.61 15.74
C ALA A 42 36.58 8.65 15.98
N CYS A 43 36.45 9.86 15.44
CA CYS A 43 37.40 10.94 15.69
C CYS A 43 36.82 12.34 15.41
N ARG A 44 37.54 13.39 15.80
CA ARG A 44 37.15 14.79 15.58
C ARG A 44 36.96 15.13 14.09
N ALA A 45 37.83 14.64 13.22
CA ALA A 45 37.76 14.89 11.78
C ALA A 45 36.48 14.29 11.15
N TRP A 46 36.10 13.06 11.53
CA TRP A 46 34.83 12.47 11.10
C TRP A 46 33.61 13.21 11.66
N ARG A 47 33.68 13.70 12.90
CA ARG A 47 32.60 14.50 13.48
C ARG A 47 32.39 15.80 12.72
N GLU A 48 33.46 16.50 12.39
CA GLU A 48 33.42 17.73 11.59
C GLU A 48 32.92 17.43 10.16
N ALA A 49 33.38 16.35 9.55
CA ALA A 49 32.93 15.94 8.21
C ALA A 49 31.44 15.52 8.16
N VAL A 50 30.92 14.83 9.20
CA VAL A 50 29.50 14.48 9.30
C VAL A 50 28.62 15.72 9.49
N GLN A 51 29.06 16.72 10.26
CA GLN A 51 28.34 17.98 10.46
C GLN A 51 28.31 18.86 9.20
N GLN A 52 29.32 18.76 8.34
CA GLN A 52 29.45 19.54 7.10
C GLN A 52 28.97 18.78 5.86
N CYS A 53 28.53 17.53 6.02
CA CYS A 53 28.09 16.69 4.92
C CYS A 53 26.75 17.17 4.35
N ALA A 54 26.75 17.44 3.04
CA ALA A 54 25.59 17.92 2.28
C ALA A 54 24.82 16.79 1.56
N ALA A 55 25.17 15.52 1.82
CA ALA A 55 24.73 14.38 1.02
C ALA A 55 23.23 14.07 1.13
N CYS A 56 22.49 14.65 2.09
CA CYS A 56 21.03 14.51 2.26
C CYS A 56 20.49 13.10 1.96
N ASN A 57 21.09 12.05 2.55
CA ASN A 57 20.77 10.65 2.23
C ASN A 57 20.12 9.87 3.38
N THR A 58 20.08 10.44 4.58
CA THR A 58 19.67 9.71 5.78
C THR A 58 18.16 9.53 5.85
N VAL A 59 17.73 8.28 6.00
CA VAL A 59 16.32 7.92 6.21
C VAL A 59 16.12 7.64 7.70
N ILE A 60 15.15 8.32 8.31
CA ILE A 60 14.85 8.19 9.74
C ILE A 60 13.49 7.52 9.88
N VAL A 61 13.47 6.34 10.47
CA VAL A 61 12.24 5.64 10.86
C VAL A 61 12.13 5.72 12.37
N LEU A 62 11.17 6.51 12.84
CA LEU A 62 10.81 6.61 14.25
C LEU A 62 9.73 5.58 14.52
N ASN A 63 10.07 4.50 15.24
CA ASN A 63 9.06 3.60 15.76
C ASN A 63 8.40 4.27 16.97
N PRO A 64 7.10 4.53 16.96
CA PRO A 64 6.40 5.24 18.05
C PRO A 64 6.30 4.47 19.37
N GLN A 65 6.62 3.18 19.38
CA GLN A 65 6.85 2.42 20.61
C GLN A 65 8.24 2.69 21.23
N THR A 66 9.07 3.54 20.60
CA THR A 66 10.35 3.96 21.20
C THR A 66 10.11 4.75 22.47
N THR A 67 11.05 4.62 23.40
CA THR A 67 10.94 5.28 24.70
C THR A 67 11.02 6.80 24.54
N LEU A 68 10.26 7.56 25.32
CA LEU A 68 10.30 9.03 25.31
C LEU A 68 11.73 9.61 25.39
N PRO A 69 12.69 9.06 26.16
CA PRO A 69 14.08 9.50 26.14
C PRO A 69 14.77 9.38 24.77
N GLN A 70 14.43 8.37 23.97
CA GLN A 70 14.97 8.24 22.61
C GLN A 70 14.41 9.32 21.68
N LEU A 71 13.12 9.65 21.80
CA LEU A 71 12.49 10.75 21.07
C LEU A 71 13.04 12.12 21.50
N CYS A 72 13.29 12.32 22.81
CA CYS A 72 13.99 13.50 23.31
C CYS A 72 15.40 13.61 22.72
N GLY A 73 16.15 12.50 22.71
CA GLY A 73 17.48 12.45 22.11
C GLY A 73 17.44 12.78 20.61
N PHE A 74 16.43 12.30 19.89
CA PHE A 74 16.20 12.63 18.49
C PHE A 74 15.88 14.13 18.30
N ALA A 75 14.97 14.70 19.10
CA ALA A 75 14.62 16.12 19.03
C ALA A 75 15.83 17.04 19.28
N GLN A 76 16.77 16.64 20.14
CA GLN A 76 18.03 17.37 20.36
C GLN A 76 19.08 17.12 19.27
N TRP A 77 19.00 15.98 18.58
CA TRP A 77 19.94 15.58 17.53
C TRP A 77 19.62 16.24 16.19
N LEU A 78 18.32 16.35 15.85
CA LEU A 78 17.85 16.81 14.54
C LEU A 78 18.36 18.21 14.16
N PRO A 79 18.33 19.25 15.03
CA PRO A 79 18.84 20.57 14.68
C PRO A 79 20.34 20.60 14.34
N LYS A 80 21.12 19.66 14.90
CA LYS A 80 22.57 19.58 14.67
C LYS A 80 22.94 18.86 13.38
N HIS A 81 21.99 18.14 12.78
CA HIS A 81 22.24 17.22 11.66
C HIS A 81 21.15 17.34 10.57
N ALA A 82 20.39 18.42 10.54
CA ALA A 82 19.25 18.64 9.65
C ALA A 82 19.59 18.45 8.17
N ALA A 83 20.80 18.86 7.75
CA ALA A 83 21.28 18.73 6.38
C ALA A 83 21.50 17.28 5.93
N LEU A 84 21.60 16.30 6.84
CA LEU A 84 21.78 14.90 6.50
C LEU A 84 20.45 14.20 6.17
N VAL A 85 19.34 14.71 6.71
CA VAL A 85 18.06 14.01 6.73
C VAL A 85 17.31 14.21 5.42
N LYS A 86 17.10 13.09 4.72
CA LYS A 86 16.33 13.02 3.47
C LYS A 86 14.84 12.80 3.73
N SER A 87 14.54 11.86 4.62
CA SER A 87 13.16 11.50 4.93
C SER A 87 12.96 11.12 6.38
N VAL A 88 11.77 11.40 6.88
CA VAL A 88 11.32 11.01 8.22
C VAL A 88 10.02 10.24 8.08
N THR A 89 9.98 9.04 8.64
CA THR A 89 8.79 8.20 8.75
C THR A 89 8.52 7.95 10.23
N ALA A 90 7.37 8.40 10.72
CA ALA A 90 6.93 8.24 12.10
C ALA A 90 5.52 7.64 12.11
N THR A 91 5.41 6.33 11.90
CA THR A 91 4.13 5.62 11.74
C THR A 91 3.97 4.55 12.83
N ALA A 92 2.85 4.58 13.54
CA ALA A 92 2.46 3.57 14.55
C ALA A 92 1.46 2.59 13.97
N ILE A 93 1.71 1.31 14.18
CA ILE A 93 0.68 0.29 14.11
C ILE A 93 0.11 0.19 15.53
N ALA A 94 -1.06 0.81 15.73
CA ALA A 94 -1.68 0.97 17.04
C ALA A 94 -2.75 -0.11 17.32
N ASP A 95 -2.70 -1.27 16.66
CA ASP A 95 -3.85 -2.17 16.67
C ASP A 95 -4.15 -2.80 18.05
N ARG A 96 -3.26 -2.75 19.06
CA ARG A 96 -3.49 -3.43 20.36
C ARG A 96 -2.82 -2.84 21.62
N LEU A 97 -2.45 -1.55 21.67
CA LEU A 97 -1.72 -1.00 22.83
C LEU A 97 -2.60 -0.09 23.71
N LEU A 98 -2.89 -0.53 24.94
CA LEU A 98 -3.52 0.26 25.99
C LEU A 98 -2.48 1.14 26.73
N ASP A 99 -1.26 0.62 26.90
CA ASP A 99 -0.14 1.31 27.52
C ASP A 99 1.18 1.10 26.75
N VAL A 100 2.10 2.05 26.91
CA VAL A 100 3.49 1.95 26.45
C VAL A 100 4.38 2.33 27.62
N HIS A 101 5.15 1.36 28.12
CA HIS A 101 6.06 1.55 29.26
C HIS A 101 5.39 2.14 30.51
N GLY A 102 4.15 1.74 30.80
CA GLY A 102 3.39 2.18 31.98
C GLY A 102 2.73 3.56 31.85
N LEU A 103 2.78 4.18 30.65
CA LEU A 103 2.00 5.37 30.30
C LEU A 103 0.84 4.97 29.39
N GLU A 104 -0.33 5.57 29.60
CA GLU A 104 -1.47 5.45 28.68
C GLU A 104 -1.03 5.88 27.27
N TRP A 105 -1.40 5.09 26.25
CA TRP A 105 -0.98 5.33 24.87
C TRP A 105 -1.26 6.76 24.37
N ARG A 106 -2.40 7.35 24.76
CA ARG A 106 -2.76 8.74 24.42
C ARG A 106 -1.77 9.76 24.99
N ALA A 107 -1.37 9.61 26.24
CA ALA A 107 -0.42 10.52 26.88
C ALA A 107 0.98 10.39 26.29
N HIS A 108 1.45 9.14 26.07
CA HIS A 108 2.72 8.87 25.40
C HIS A 108 2.75 9.49 24.00
N TRP A 109 1.65 9.34 23.26
CA TRP A 109 1.48 9.90 21.94
C TRP A 109 1.60 11.42 21.90
N GLU A 110 0.87 12.13 22.76
CA GLU A 110 0.89 13.60 22.81
C GLU A 110 2.30 14.13 23.08
N VAL A 111 3.03 13.49 23.99
CA VAL A 111 4.42 13.87 24.30
C VAL A 111 5.34 13.57 23.12
N ALA A 112 5.21 12.39 22.49
CA ALA A 112 5.97 12.03 21.30
C ALA A 112 5.76 13.03 20.15
N GLN A 113 4.52 13.47 19.96
CA GLN A 113 4.14 14.47 18.96
C GLN A 113 4.77 15.84 19.25
N GLN A 114 4.70 16.31 20.50
CA GLN A 114 5.32 17.57 20.92
C GLN A 114 6.84 17.55 20.73
N LEU A 115 7.50 16.44 21.08
CA LEU A 115 8.94 16.27 20.89
C LEU A 115 9.33 16.28 19.41
N LEU A 116 8.56 15.62 18.55
CA LEU A 116 8.77 15.64 17.11
C LEU A 116 8.59 17.05 16.55
N GLN A 117 7.51 17.73 16.93
CA GLN A 117 7.24 19.11 16.54
C GLN A 117 8.39 20.03 16.97
N HIS A 118 8.83 19.94 18.23
CA HIS A 118 9.91 20.76 18.76
C HIS A 118 11.23 20.52 18.02
N GLY A 119 11.57 19.25 17.76
CA GLY A 119 12.77 18.89 16.99
C GLY A 119 12.74 19.44 15.56
N LEU A 120 11.59 19.35 14.89
CA LEU A 120 11.41 19.89 13.53
C LEU A 120 11.49 21.43 13.52
N GLN A 121 10.81 22.09 14.46
CA GLN A 121 10.84 23.55 14.59
C GLN A 121 12.24 24.07 14.91
N ALA A 122 12.98 23.41 15.80
CA ALA A 122 14.36 23.78 16.13
C ALA A 122 15.35 23.55 14.96
N ALA A 123 15.01 22.65 14.04
CA ALA A 123 15.78 22.36 12.84
C ALA A 123 15.33 23.17 11.60
N ALA A 124 14.20 23.87 11.70
CA ALA A 124 13.72 24.77 10.68
C ALA A 124 14.50 26.09 10.71
N PRO A 125 14.70 26.77 9.57
CA PRO A 125 15.28 28.10 9.56
C PRO A 125 14.38 29.07 10.36
N PRO A 126 14.94 30.05 11.10
CA PRO A 126 14.14 31.00 11.85
C PRO A 126 13.18 31.76 10.92
N PRO A 127 11.93 32.02 11.35
CA PRO A 127 10.99 32.78 10.55
C PRO A 127 11.61 34.13 10.21
N GLN A 128 11.62 34.49 8.93
CA GLN A 128 11.96 35.83 8.49
C GLN A 128 10.89 36.77 9.06
N THR A 129 11.14 37.36 10.22
CA THR A 129 10.35 38.49 10.67
C THR A 129 10.47 39.57 9.61
N ALA A 130 9.34 40.04 9.11
CA ALA A 130 9.23 41.22 8.29
C ALA A 130 9.74 42.43 9.09
N LEU A 131 11.06 42.62 9.15
CA LEU A 131 11.69 43.89 9.52
C LEU A 131 11.54 44.84 8.34
N GLY A 132 10.31 45.29 8.11
CA GLY A 132 9.93 46.20 7.04
C GLY A 132 8.54 46.81 7.20
N ALA A 133 7.96 46.81 8.41
CA ALA A 133 6.64 47.38 8.67
C ALA A 133 6.57 48.23 9.96
N ALA A 134 7.66 48.90 10.34
CA ALA A 134 7.64 49.89 11.41
C ALA A 134 8.66 51.01 11.19
N ALA A 135 8.39 51.86 10.18
CA ALA A 135 8.87 53.26 10.13
C ALA A 135 8.16 54.00 8.99
N ALA A 136 6.84 54.16 9.10
CA ALA A 136 6.14 55.22 8.37
C ALA A 136 6.16 56.49 9.24
N ALA A 137 7.22 57.28 9.11
CA ALA A 137 7.25 58.68 9.49
C ALA A 137 7.95 59.46 8.35
N PRO A 138 7.36 60.53 7.81
CA PRO A 138 7.91 61.23 6.67
C PRO A 138 8.98 62.23 7.12
N GLY A 139 10.12 62.24 6.42
CA GLY A 139 11.05 63.36 6.41
C GLY A 139 12.43 63.08 7.00
N LEU A 140 13.40 62.80 6.12
CA LEU A 140 14.68 63.51 5.95
C LEU A 140 15.65 62.68 5.08
N ALA A 141 16.51 63.41 4.37
CA ALA A 141 17.37 63.02 3.24
C ALA A 141 18.32 61.81 3.45
N PRO A 142 18.82 61.18 2.37
CA PRO A 142 19.58 59.93 2.47
C PRO A 142 21.03 60.19 2.91
N VAL A 143 21.47 59.45 3.94
CA VAL A 143 22.89 59.29 4.28
C VAL A 143 23.42 58.06 3.54
N ILE A 144 24.45 58.27 2.72
CA ILE A 144 25.17 57.24 1.99
C ILE A 144 25.85 56.31 3.00
N ALA A 145 25.37 55.07 3.13
CA ALA A 145 25.97 54.05 3.98
C ALA A 145 26.58 52.91 3.14
N ASN A 146 27.91 52.83 3.21
CA ASN A 146 28.87 51.83 2.74
C ASN A 146 28.33 50.49 2.17
N SER A 147 28.66 50.25 0.90
CA SER A 147 28.44 49.03 0.10
C SER A 147 29.22 47.78 0.53
N HIS A 148 30.00 47.84 1.61
CA HIS A 148 30.85 46.72 2.06
C HIS A 148 30.14 45.73 3.01
N ASN A 149 29.04 46.13 3.67
CA ASN A 149 28.29 45.24 4.56
C ASN A 149 27.23 44.37 3.85
N ALA A 150 26.82 44.72 2.63
CA ALA A 150 25.82 43.96 1.88
C ALA A 150 26.38 42.61 1.33
N ALA A 151 27.67 42.55 1.02
CA ALA A 151 28.31 41.32 0.55
C ALA A 151 28.56 40.31 1.69
N ALA A 152 28.85 40.78 2.90
CA ALA A 152 29.04 39.93 4.08
C ALA A 152 27.72 39.32 4.58
N THR A 153 26.62 40.07 4.52
CA THR A 153 25.28 39.55 4.85
C THR A 153 24.74 38.61 3.77
N ALA A 154 25.04 38.84 2.48
CA ALA A 154 24.71 37.90 1.40
C ALA A 154 25.47 36.56 1.54
N GLY A 155 26.76 36.61 1.91
CA GLY A 155 27.57 35.40 2.20
C GLY A 155 27.04 34.61 3.41
N GLN A 156 26.66 35.30 4.49
CA GLN A 156 26.03 34.65 5.65
C GLN A 156 24.62 34.08 5.34
N GLN A 157 23.82 34.76 4.51
CA GLN A 157 22.52 34.25 4.07
C GLN A 157 22.64 33.00 3.19
N GLN A 158 23.66 32.91 2.34
CA GLN A 158 23.90 31.74 1.50
C GLN A 158 24.46 30.56 2.30
N GLN A 159 25.24 30.82 3.36
CA GLN A 159 25.76 29.80 4.27
C GLN A 159 24.69 29.31 5.28
N GLN A 160 23.73 30.17 5.68
CA GLN A 160 22.57 29.79 6.49
C GLN A 160 21.51 28.98 5.70
N ARG A 161 21.36 29.23 4.38
CA ARG A 161 20.52 28.37 3.50
C ARG A 161 21.01 26.92 3.43
N LEU A 162 22.29 26.65 3.69
CA LEU A 162 22.88 25.32 3.64
C LEU A 162 22.64 24.47 4.91
N GLN A 163 22.12 25.05 6.00
CA GLN A 163 21.99 24.37 7.31
C GLN A 163 20.55 24.01 7.73
N GLY A 164 19.53 24.33 6.92
CA GLY A 164 18.13 24.00 7.22
C GLY A 164 17.75 22.55 6.86
N LEU A 165 16.61 22.09 7.38
CA LEU A 165 15.97 20.82 6.97
C LEU A 165 15.77 20.76 5.44
N ARG A 166 16.32 19.71 4.81
CA ARG A 166 16.16 19.43 3.36
C ARG A 166 15.39 18.12 3.12
N LEU A 167 14.30 17.93 3.87
CA LEU A 167 13.45 16.76 3.74
C LEU A 167 12.82 16.71 2.35
N THR A 168 12.92 15.57 1.67
CA THR A 168 12.21 15.29 0.42
C THR A 168 10.91 14.54 0.68
N SER A 169 10.85 13.72 1.73
CA SER A 169 9.65 12.95 2.09
C SER A 169 9.40 12.97 3.59
N PHE A 170 8.13 13.14 3.97
CA PHE A 170 7.69 13.07 5.35
C PHE A 170 6.45 12.18 5.43
N SER A 171 6.50 11.17 6.29
CA SER A 171 5.37 10.29 6.57
C SER A 171 5.14 10.24 8.07
N SER A 172 3.91 10.49 8.51
CA SER A 172 3.64 10.47 9.94
C SER A 172 2.18 10.22 10.24
N ASN A 173 1.93 9.42 11.27
CA ASN A 173 0.62 9.38 11.90
C ASN A 173 0.48 10.41 13.05
N PHE A 174 1.59 11.02 13.51
CA PHE A 174 1.63 12.12 14.49
C PHE A 174 1.31 13.50 13.91
N ALA A 175 1.21 13.61 12.59
CA ALA A 175 1.16 14.90 11.91
C ALA A 175 -0.25 15.48 11.73
N GLY A 176 -1.25 14.95 12.45
CA GLY A 176 -2.60 15.49 12.45
C GLY A 176 -2.72 16.92 12.99
N THR A 177 -1.66 17.50 13.58
CA THR A 177 -1.69 18.88 14.09
C THR A 177 -0.95 19.85 13.19
N ALA A 178 -1.52 21.06 13.10
CA ALA A 178 -0.99 22.21 12.39
C ALA A 178 0.50 22.49 12.67
N GLY A 179 0.95 22.26 13.91
CA GLY A 179 2.30 22.59 14.35
C GLY A 179 3.40 21.76 13.69
N VAL A 180 3.14 20.49 13.38
CA VAL A 180 4.10 19.62 12.69
C VAL A 180 4.21 20.00 11.22
N VAL A 181 3.07 20.16 10.54
CA VAL A 181 3.03 20.53 9.11
C VAL A 181 3.65 21.91 8.88
N ALA A 182 3.38 22.88 9.75
CA ALA A 182 3.97 24.21 9.67
C ALA A 182 5.49 24.23 9.87
N ALA A 183 6.07 23.22 10.52
CA ALA A 183 7.51 23.09 10.73
C ALA A 183 8.25 22.41 9.56
N LEU A 184 7.53 21.89 8.56
CA LEU A 184 8.12 21.20 7.43
C LEU A 184 8.71 22.17 6.39
N PRO A 185 9.78 21.77 5.68
CA PRO A 185 10.46 22.65 4.73
C PRO A 185 9.66 22.83 3.44
N ALA A 186 9.16 24.05 3.21
CA ALA A 186 8.28 24.40 2.09
C ALA A 186 8.81 24.09 0.68
N HIS A 187 10.12 24.21 0.48
CA HIS A 187 10.73 24.14 -0.86
C HIS A 187 11.44 22.82 -1.17
N SER A 188 11.81 22.03 -0.15
CA SER A 188 12.49 20.75 -0.36
C SER A 188 11.54 19.56 -0.33
N LEU A 189 10.41 19.68 0.38
CA LEU A 189 9.49 18.58 0.58
C LEU A 189 8.67 18.32 -0.68
N THR A 190 8.84 17.15 -1.29
CA THR A 190 8.11 16.73 -2.49
C THR A 190 7.02 15.72 -2.18
N SER A 191 7.14 14.95 -1.10
CA SER A 191 6.19 13.92 -0.70
C SER A 191 5.74 14.07 0.75
N LEU A 192 4.43 14.08 0.96
CA LEU A 192 3.78 14.14 2.27
C LEU A 192 2.78 13.00 2.43
N HIS A 193 2.98 12.16 3.45
CA HIS A 193 2.08 11.09 3.82
C HIS A 193 1.53 11.27 5.23
N LEU A 194 0.23 11.49 5.35
CA LEU A 194 -0.48 11.66 6.61
C LEU A 194 -1.38 10.44 6.87
N GLU A 195 -1.17 9.74 7.97
CA GLU A 195 -2.00 8.61 8.40
C GLU A 195 -2.81 8.97 9.64
N TYR A 196 -4.11 8.66 9.66
CA TYR A 196 -4.98 8.84 10.82
C TYR A 196 -5.46 7.48 11.34
N ASN A 197 -5.36 7.29 12.65
CA ASN A 197 -5.72 6.05 13.37
C ASN A 197 -6.86 6.30 14.37
N GLU A 198 -7.50 5.23 14.84
CA GLU A 198 -8.58 5.31 15.83
C GLU A 198 -8.12 5.91 17.17
N GLY A 199 -9.02 6.65 17.82
CA GLY A 199 -8.77 7.24 19.15
C GLY A 199 -7.97 8.54 19.15
N MET A 200 -7.61 9.05 17.96
CA MET A 200 -6.84 10.27 17.74
C MET A 200 -7.72 11.53 17.66
N PRO A 201 -7.27 12.70 18.19
CA PRO A 201 -7.98 13.96 17.99
C PRO A 201 -8.05 14.35 16.50
N PRO A 202 -9.12 15.04 16.08
CA PRO A 202 -9.28 15.51 14.70
C PRO A 202 -8.17 16.50 14.32
N ALA A 203 -7.99 16.69 13.01
CA ALA A 203 -6.98 17.60 12.49
C ALA A 203 -7.17 19.03 13.04
N GLY A 204 -6.08 19.64 13.51
CA GLY A 204 -6.14 21.00 14.06
C GLY A 204 -6.44 22.06 12.99
N PRO A 205 -7.07 23.21 13.34
CA PRO A 205 -7.54 24.21 12.38
C PRO A 205 -6.44 24.91 11.56
N GLY A 206 -5.17 24.83 11.99
CA GLY A 206 -4.04 25.41 11.25
C GLY A 206 -3.40 24.48 10.21
N LEU A 207 -3.86 23.23 10.06
CA LEU A 207 -3.32 22.28 9.08
C LEU A 207 -3.50 22.76 7.62
N PRO A 208 -4.63 23.37 7.21
CA PRO A 208 -4.78 23.99 5.90
C PRO A 208 -3.70 25.04 5.59
N ALA A 209 -3.44 25.95 6.53
CA ALA A 209 -2.45 27.01 6.34
C ALA A 209 -1.03 26.42 6.19
N GLY A 210 -0.70 25.40 6.99
CA GLY A 210 0.56 24.68 6.88
C GLY A 210 0.72 24.01 5.51
N LEU A 211 -0.31 23.32 5.01
CA LEU A 211 -0.28 22.67 3.69
C LEU A 211 -0.09 23.66 2.54
N ALA A 212 -0.78 24.80 2.59
CA ALA A 212 -0.68 25.84 1.55
C ALA A 212 0.75 26.43 1.45
N CYS A 213 1.51 26.42 2.54
CA CYS A 213 2.91 26.88 2.55
C CYS A 213 3.88 25.90 1.88
N LEU A 214 3.51 24.63 1.68
CA LEU A 214 4.39 23.58 1.17
C LEU A 214 4.43 23.54 -0.38
N THR A 215 4.88 24.64 -0.97
CA THR A 215 4.85 24.90 -2.43
C THR A 215 5.58 23.87 -3.31
N GLY A 216 6.54 23.12 -2.76
CA GLY A 216 7.29 22.07 -3.49
C GLY A 216 6.62 20.70 -3.55
N LEU A 217 5.43 20.53 -2.95
CA LEU A 217 4.76 19.24 -2.87
C LEU A 217 4.29 18.76 -4.26
N GLN A 218 4.64 17.51 -4.54
CA GLN A 218 4.27 16.78 -5.74
C GLN A 218 3.38 15.57 -5.42
N HIS A 219 3.61 14.93 -4.28
CA HIS A 219 2.87 13.76 -3.83
C HIS A 219 2.24 14.02 -2.46
N VAL A 220 0.91 13.92 -2.39
CA VAL A 220 0.17 13.96 -1.12
C VAL A 220 -0.61 12.68 -0.98
N HIS A 221 -0.31 11.93 0.08
CA HIS A 221 -1.08 10.74 0.47
C HIS A 221 -1.70 11.00 1.83
N HIS A 222 -3.01 10.84 1.90
CA HIS A 222 -3.76 10.90 3.13
C HIS A 222 -4.55 9.60 3.28
N ASN A 223 -4.35 8.92 4.40
CA ASN A 223 -4.96 7.63 4.69
C ASN A 223 -5.62 7.64 6.07
N ASN A 224 -6.84 7.16 6.15
CA ASN A 224 -7.56 6.99 7.39
C ASN A 224 -7.83 5.50 7.60
N ARG A 225 -7.27 4.94 8.68
CA ARG A 225 -7.38 3.52 9.04
C ARG A 225 -8.50 3.24 10.04
N CYS A 226 -9.33 4.22 10.39
CA CYS A 226 -10.44 4.00 11.31
C CYS A 226 -11.46 3.04 10.68
N GLN A 227 -11.66 1.88 11.28
CA GLN A 227 -12.71 0.94 10.89
C GLN A 227 -14.06 1.47 11.41
N ARG A 228 -15.17 1.11 10.73
CA ARG A 228 -16.52 1.38 11.23
C ARG A 228 -16.74 0.57 12.51
N GLN A 229 -16.41 1.13 13.68
CA GLN A 229 -16.95 0.61 14.94
C GLN A 229 -18.39 1.12 15.12
N PRO A 230 -19.36 0.24 15.44
CA PRO A 230 -20.77 0.64 15.63
C PRO A 230 -20.98 1.66 16.78
N LEU A 231 -19.97 1.85 17.64
CA LEU A 231 -20.02 2.71 18.82
C LEU A 231 -19.31 4.09 18.64
N VAL A 232 -18.57 4.31 17.54
CA VAL A 232 -17.87 5.58 17.29
C VAL A 232 -18.70 6.44 16.33
N ARG A 233 -19.26 7.54 16.86
CA ARG A 233 -20.31 8.34 16.17
C ARG A 233 -19.88 9.11 14.91
N LYS A 234 -18.60 9.17 14.54
CA LYS A 234 -18.09 9.66 13.24
C LYS A 234 -16.56 9.47 13.17
N PRO A 235 -16.00 8.84 12.13
CA PRO A 235 -14.55 8.76 11.95
C PRO A 235 -13.95 10.16 11.76
N PRO A 236 -12.67 10.40 12.14
CA PRO A 236 -12.04 11.71 11.96
C PRO A 236 -11.96 12.06 10.47
N VAL A 237 -12.64 13.14 10.07
CA VAL A 237 -12.71 13.63 8.68
C VAL A 237 -11.57 14.61 8.43
N LEU A 238 -10.99 14.60 7.23
CA LEU A 238 -10.05 15.66 6.83
C LEU A 238 -10.87 16.96 6.65
N PRO A 239 -10.53 18.07 7.33
CA PRO A 239 -11.28 19.32 7.17
C PRO A 239 -11.26 19.79 5.70
N GLY A 240 -12.41 20.23 5.16
CA GLY A 240 -12.51 20.71 3.76
C GLY A 240 -11.52 21.85 3.44
N GLY A 241 -11.11 22.64 4.44
CA GLY A 241 -10.05 23.64 4.28
C GLY A 241 -8.70 23.06 3.83
N CYS A 242 -8.40 21.79 4.13
CA CYS A 242 -7.18 21.13 3.65
C CYS A 242 -7.26 20.87 2.15
N VAL A 243 -8.42 20.47 1.64
CA VAL A 243 -8.65 20.29 0.20
C VAL A 243 -8.51 21.63 -0.53
N ALA A 244 -9.07 22.70 0.05
CA ALA A 244 -8.87 24.06 -0.46
C ALA A 244 -7.38 24.46 -0.48
N ALA A 245 -6.61 24.14 0.56
CA ALA A 245 -5.17 24.40 0.58
C ALA A 245 -4.39 23.65 -0.51
N LEU A 246 -4.80 22.42 -0.83
CA LEU A 246 -4.20 21.63 -1.92
C LEU A 246 -4.40 22.27 -3.29
N SER A 247 -5.50 23.01 -3.50
CA SER A 247 -5.74 23.73 -4.77
C SER A 247 -4.66 24.79 -5.09
N ALA A 248 -3.96 25.30 -4.07
CA ALA A 248 -2.88 26.26 -4.23
C ALA A 248 -1.55 25.61 -4.70
N LEU A 249 -1.43 24.29 -4.62
CA LEU A 249 -0.19 23.55 -4.93
C LEU A 249 -0.05 23.29 -6.43
N ARG A 250 0.74 24.13 -7.11
CA ARG A 250 0.95 24.08 -8.57
C ARG A 250 1.80 22.91 -9.07
N GLN A 251 2.52 22.21 -8.18
CA GLN A 251 3.39 21.07 -8.54
C GLN A 251 2.78 19.70 -8.23
N LEU A 252 1.53 19.67 -7.74
CA LEU A 252 0.88 18.45 -7.31
C LEU A 252 0.59 17.53 -8.50
N THR A 253 1.22 16.35 -8.52
CA THR A 253 1.08 15.33 -9.57
C THR A 253 0.37 14.08 -9.06
N TYR A 254 0.45 13.80 -7.76
CA TYR A 254 -0.19 12.65 -7.13
C TYR A 254 -0.98 13.12 -5.91
N LEU A 255 -2.27 12.78 -5.89
CA LEU A 255 -3.15 13.07 -4.77
C LEU A 255 -3.93 11.81 -4.39
N SER A 256 -3.78 11.36 -3.14
CA SER A 256 -4.55 10.26 -2.58
C SER A 256 -5.26 10.71 -1.31
N LEU A 257 -6.57 10.63 -1.34
CA LEU A 257 -7.51 11.08 -0.35
C LEU A 257 -8.34 9.88 0.13
N ARG A 258 -7.71 8.98 0.90
CA ARG A 258 -8.34 7.76 1.46
C ARG A 258 -8.88 8.00 2.87
N SER A 259 -9.80 8.94 3.01
CA SER A 259 -10.54 9.18 4.25
C SER A 259 -12.01 9.40 3.93
N TYR A 260 -12.82 9.49 4.98
CA TYR A 260 -14.14 10.08 4.90
C TYR A 260 -14.00 11.59 4.69
N TRP A 261 -14.78 12.12 3.75
CA TRP A 261 -14.89 13.54 3.44
C TRP A 261 -16.35 13.93 3.70
N HIS A 262 -16.60 14.88 4.60
CA HIS A 262 -17.93 15.46 4.86
C HIS A 262 -17.83 16.95 4.54
N ASP A 263 -18.81 17.54 3.86
CA ASP A 263 -18.83 18.96 3.44
C ASP A 263 -17.59 19.44 2.64
N ALA A 264 -16.87 18.53 1.98
CA ALA A 264 -15.66 18.86 1.22
C ALA A 264 -15.87 18.84 -0.30
N GLN A 265 -17.09 18.57 -0.78
CA GLN A 265 -17.37 18.41 -2.20
C GLN A 265 -17.21 19.70 -3.00
N GLN A 266 -17.69 20.83 -2.48
CA GLN A 266 -17.47 22.13 -3.12
C GLN A 266 -15.97 22.46 -3.22
N GLN A 267 -15.19 22.16 -2.19
CA GLN A 267 -13.74 22.37 -2.18
C GLN A 267 -13.02 21.38 -3.10
N LEU A 268 -13.55 20.16 -3.27
CA LEU A 268 -13.06 19.20 -4.24
C LEU A 268 -13.34 19.69 -5.66
N GLN A 269 -14.54 20.19 -5.95
CA GLN A 269 -14.89 20.79 -7.23
C GLN A 269 -14.01 22.01 -7.53
N GLN A 270 -13.77 22.89 -6.55
CA GLN A 270 -12.81 24.00 -6.67
C GLN A 270 -11.38 23.51 -6.95
N LEU A 271 -10.95 22.40 -6.36
CA LEU A 271 -9.65 21.79 -6.65
C LEU A 271 -9.59 21.28 -8.10
N MET A 272 -10.68 20.72 -8.63
CA MET A 272 -10.76 20.33 -10.04
C MET A 272 -10.71 21.55 -10.96
N GLU A 273 -11.47 22.60 -10.65
CA GLU A 273 -11.47 23.88 -11.39
C GLU A 273 -10.11 24.59 -11.39
N ALA A 274 -9.35 24.47 -10.30
CA ALA A 274 -7.98 24.99 -10.21
C ALA A 274 -7.01 24.29 -11.18
N ALA A 275 -7.42 23.15 -11.75
CA ALA A 275 -6.71 22.34 -12.74
C ALA A 275 -5.23 22.09 -12.40
N PRO A 276 -4.92 21.53 -11.21
CA PRO A 276 -3.57 21.12 -10.87
C PRO A 276 -3.03 20.08 -11.89
N PRO A 277 -1.72 19.98 -12.10
CA PRO A 277 -1.11 19.04 -13.05
C PRO A 277 -1.09 17.59 -12.54
N LEU A 278 -2.22 17.13 -11.98
CA LEU A 278 -2.42 15.79 -11.44
C LEU A 278 -2.31 14.74 -12.55
N GLN A 279 -1.53 13.71 -12.30
CA GLN A 279 -1.41 12.49 -13.09
C GLN A 279 -2.20 11.34 -12.46
N CYS A 280 -2.21 11.28 -11.12
CA CYS A 280 -2.92 10.26 -10.35
C CYS A 280 -3.81 10.90 -9.28
N LEU A 281 -5.07 10.50 -9.24
CA LEU A 281 -6.04 10.91 -8.23
C LEU A 281 -6.69 9.68 -7.60
N HIS A 282 -6.58 9.52 -6.29
CA HIS A 282 -7.29 8.48 -5.55
C HIS A 282 -8.29 9.13 -4.57
N LEU A 283 -9.56 8.79 -4.68
CA LEU A 283 -10.65 9.22 -3.81
C LEU A 283 -11.18 8.02 -3.02
N GLY A 284 -11.17 8.13 -1.70
CA GLY A 284 -11.72 7.12 -0.78
C GLY A 284 -13.25 7.18 -0.66
N ASN A 285 -13.79 6.49 0.34
CA ASN A 285 -15.24 6.39 0.55
C ASN A 285 -15.84 7.76 0.93
N SER A 286 -16.78 8.26 0.12
CA SER A 286 -17.76 9.25 0.56
C SER A 286 -18.84 8.53 1.37
N VAL A 287 -19.22 9.05 2.54
CA VAL A 287 -20.38 8.52 3.31
C VAL A 287 -21.66 9.21 2.91
N ASP A 288 -21.56 10.39 2.31
CA ASP A 288 -22.69 11.12 1.79
C ASP A 288 -22.58 11.05 0.26
N ALA A 289 -23.44 10.23 -0.34
CA ALA A 289 -23.77 10.37 -1.75
C ALA A 289 -24.56 11.67 -1.91
N SER A 290 -23.88 12.82 -1.85
CA SER A 290 -24.44 14.03 -2.43
C SER A 290 -24.44 13.83 -3.94
N ASP A 291 -25.64 13.78 -4.53
CA ASP A 291 -25.93 13.58 -5.96
C ASP A 291 -25.29 14.62 -6.91
N GLU A 292 -24.51 15.58 -6.40
CA GLU A 292 -23.87 16.58 -7.23
C GLU A 292 -22.72 15.96 -8.04
N ALA A 293 -22.81 16.05 -9.37
CA ALA A 293 -21.78 15.53 -10.27
C ALA A 293 -20.43 16.25 -10.09
N LEU A 294 -19.32 15.49 -10.16
CA LEU A 294 -17.97 16.05 -10.19
C LEU A 294 -17.52 16.29 -11.62
N ASP A 295 -17.09 17.52 -11.95
CA ASP A 295 -16.48 17.81 -13.25
C ASP A 295 -14.95 17.75 -13.17
N MET A 296 -14.38 16.66 -13.67
CA MET A 296 -12.93 16.42 -13.72
C MET A 296 -12.32 16.69 -15.09
N ARG A 297 -13.09 17.18 -16.08
CA ARG A 297 -12.57 17.54 -17.41
C ARG A 297 -11.41 18.55 -17.38
N PRO A 298 -11.35 19.52 -16.44
CA PRO A 298 -10.21 20.45 -16.37
C PRO A 298 -8.86 19.76 -16.07
N LEU A 299 -8.86 18.56 -15.49
CA LEU A 299 -7.65 17.80 -15.16
C LEU A 299 -7.04 17.12 -16.40
N THR A 300 -6.53 17.91 -17.34
CA THR A 300 -6.01 17.46 -18.65
C THR A 300 -4.73 16.60 -18.60
N ARG A 301 -4.10 16.45 -17.44
CA ARG A 301 -2.92 15.57 -17.23
C ARG A 301 -3.25 14.27 -16.50
N LEU A 302 -4.50 14.10 -16.06
CA LEU A 302 -4.89 12.95 -15.26
C LEU A 302 -4.90 11.70 -16.13
N THR A 303 -4.08 10.72 -15.77
CA THR A 303 -3.98 9.42 -16.43
C THR A 303 -4.58 8.30 -15.59
N GLU A 304 -4.62 8.46 -14.27
CA GLU A 304 -5.10 7.44 -13.34
C GLU A 304 -6.11 8.01 -12.34
N LEU A 305 -7.27 7.37 -12.25
CA LEU A 305 -8.30 7.67 -11.27
C LEU A 305 -8.68 6.40 -10.52
N THR A 306 -8.63 6.45 -9.19
CA THR A 306 -9.24 5.43 -8.33
C THR A 306 -10.29 6.09 -7.48
N ALA A 307 -11.51 5.60 -7.48
CA ALA A 307 -12.57 6.08 -6.60
C ALA A 307 -13.29 4.88 -5.96
N SER A 308 -13.79 5.05 -4.74
CA SER A 308 -14.65 4.02 -4.17
C SER A 308 -16.00 3.97 -4.88
N GLN A 309 -16.64 5.13 -5.00
CA GLN A 309 -17.86 5.39 -5.77
C GLN A 309 -17.71 6.77 -6.41
N LEU A 310 -18.37 7.00 -7.55
CA LEU A 310 -18.49 8.32 -8.15
C LEU A 310 -19.95 8.78 -8.10
N PRO A 311 -20.22 10.07 -7.81
CA PRO A 311 -21.56 10.62 -7.98
C PRO A 311 -22.08 10.39 -9.40
N HIS A 312 -23.39 10.21 -9.53
CA HIS A 312 -24.06 10.09 -10.81
C HIS A 312 -23.70 11.29 -11.72
N GLU A 313 -23.60 11.05 -13.03
CA GLU A 313 -23.27 12.07 -14.04
C GLU A 313 -21.88 12.73 -13.95
N SER A 314 -20.98 12.22 -13.10
CA SER A 314 -19.59 12.73 -13.02
C SER A 314 -18.88 12.69 -14.37
N LEU A 315 -18.22 13.78 -14.74
CA LEU A 315 -17.55 13.95 -16.03
C LEU A 315 -16.06 13.66 -15.90
N LEU A 316 -15.62 12.59 -16.55
CA LEU A 316 -14.23 12.13 -16.53
C LEU A 316 -13.40 12.77 -17.66
N PRO A 317 -12.09 12.99 -17.44
CA PRO A 317 -11.22 13.55 -18.47
C PRO A 317 -10.92 12.53 -19.57
N ALA A 318 -10.94 12.96 -20.83
CA ALA A 318 -10.86 12.06 -21.99
C ALA A 318 -9.51 11.33 -22.15
N GLN A 319 -8.42 11.85 -21.57
CA GLN A 319 -7.09 11.23 -21.65
C GLN A 319 -6.81 10.18 -20.56
N LEU A 320 -7.83 9.83 -19.75
CA LEU A 320 -7.70 8.84 -18.69
C LEU A 320 -7.31 7.47 -19.27
N GLN A 321 -6.27 6.85 -18.71
CA GLN A 321 -5.74 5.55 -19.16
C GLN A 321 -6.06 4.42 -18.19
N ARG A 322 -6.21 4.73 -16.90
CA ARG A 322 -6.61 3.76 -15.86
C ARG A 322 -7.73 4.32 -15.00
N LEU A 323 -8.77 3.52 -14.84
CA LEU A 323 -9.90 3.81 -13.97
C LEU A 323 -10.18 2.61 -13.06
N CYS A 324 -10.23 2.85 -11.76
CA CYS A 324 -10.62 1.84 -10.77
C CYS A 324 -11.78 2.39 -9.93
N LEU A 325 -12.93 1.72 -10.01
CA LEU A 325 -14.12 2.02 -9.23
C LEU A 325 -14.42 0.82 -8.34
N LYS A 326 -14.44 0.99 -7.02
CA LYS A 326 -14.59 -0.15 -6.09
C LYS A 326 -16.04 -0.61 -5.89
N SER A 327 -16.99 0.25 -6.15
CA SER A 327 -18.42 -0.04 -6.11
C SER A 327 -19.09 0.81 -7.17
N VAL A 328 -19.86 0.16 -8.03
CA VAL A 328 -20.53 0.75 -9.18
C VAL A 328 -21.88 0.09 -9.38
N GLU A 329 -22.91 0.92 -9.45
CA GLU A 329 -24.20 0.57 -10.01
C GLU A 329 -24.11 0.71 -11.53
N ILE A 330 -24.07 -0.43 -12.23
CA ILE A 330 -23.65 -0.51 -13.64
C ILE A 330 -24.51 0.32 -14.63
N PRO A 331 -25.84 0.57 -14.47
CA PRO A 331 -26.53 1.41 -15.44
C PRO A 331 -25.99 2.85 -15.44
N VAL A 332 -25.78 3.41 -14.26
CA VAL A 332 -25.39 4.83 -14.10
C VAL A 332 -23.87 4.99 -14.17
N GLY A 333 -23.13 4.02 -13.61
CA GLY A 333 -21.68 4.06 -13.56
C GLY A 333 -21.00 3.83 -14.90
N LEU A 334 -21.60 3.07 -15.84
CA LEU A 334 -21.01 2.90 -17.16
C LEU A 334 -21.10 4.16 -18.03
N ALA A 335 -22.10 5.03 -17.81
CA ALA A 335 -22.31 6.22 -18.62
C ALA A 335 -21.08 7.17 -18.63
N CYS A 336 -20.35 7.28 -17.51
CA CYS A 336 -19.15 8.10 -17.43
C CYS A 336 -17.90 7.42 -18.04
N VAL A 337 -17.93 6.09 -18.20
CA VAL A 337 -16.81 5.28 -18.70
C VAL A 337 -16.81 5.18 -20.23
N LEU A 338 -17.98 5.01 -20.85
CA LEU A 338 -18.10 4.82 -22.30
C LEU A 338 -17.47 5.93 -23.17
N PRO A 339 -17.46 7.21 -22.75
CA PRO A 339 -16.77 8.27 -23.50
C PRO A 339 -15.23 8.15 -23.52
N LEU A 340 -14.62 7.32 -22.66
CA LEU A 340 -13.17 7.28 -22.45
C LEU A 340 -12.44 6.43 -23.50
N GLN A 341 -12.15 7.03 -24.65
CA GLN A 341 -11.52 6.35 -25.80
C GLN A 341 -10.05 5.95 -25.58
N GLN A 342 -9.35 6.52 -24.60
CA GLN A 342 -7.95 6.22 -24.29
C GLN A 342 -7.77 5.24 -23.13
N LEU A 343 -8.86 4.74 -22.57
CA LEU A 343 -8.84 3.89 -21.38
C LEU A 343 -8.24 2.51 -21.72
N GLN A 344 -7.13 2.18 -21.06
CA GLN A 344 -6.41 0.92 -21.26
C GLN A 344 -6.70 -0.12 -20.17
N HIS A 345 -6.97 0.35 -18.95
CA HIS A 345 -7.24 -0.47 -17.77
C HIS A 345 -8.50 0.01 -17.07
N LEU A 346 -9.44 -0.90 -16.86
CA LEU A 346 -10.68 -0.64 -16.14
C LEU A 346 -10.87 -1.71 -15.07
N SER A 347 -11.04 -1.28 -13.83
CA SER A 347 -11.42 -2.12 -12.70
C SER A 347 -12.77 -1.65 -12.16
N LEU A 348 -13.73 -2.56 -12.09
CA LEU A 348 -15.08 -2.30 -11.60
C LEU A 348 -15.42 -3.31 -10.49
N GLY A 349 -15.70 -2.79 -9.29
CA GLY A 349 -16.44 -3.51 -8.28
C GLY A 349 -17.93 -3.35 -8.53
N VAL A 350 -18.58 -4.44 -8.85
CA VAL A 350 -20.00 -4.50 -9.16
C VAL A 350 -20.73 -4.91 -7.89
N GLY A 351 -21.61 -4.04 -7.43
CA GLY A 351 -22.45 -4.28 -6.26
C GLY A 351 -23.02 -3.00 -5.67
N GLY A 352 -24.26 -3.08 -5.20
CA GLY A 352 -24.99 -2.04 -4.45
C GLY A 352 -25.77 -2.64 -3.27
N ASP A 353 -26.17 -1.80 -2.31
CA ASP A 353 -26.89 -2.22 -1.09
C ASP A 353 -28.28 -2.83 -1.39
N GLU A 354 -28.82 -2.57 -2.59
CA GLU A 354 -30.04 -3.18 -3.10
C GLU A 354 -29.68 -3.99 -4.35
N GLY A 355 -29.90 -5.30 -4.32
CA GLY A 355 -29.55 -6.22 -5.40
C GLY A 355 -30.13 -5.80 -6.77
N PRO A 356 -29.58 -6.33 -7.87
CA PRO A 356 -29.89 -5.84 -9.20
C PRO A 356 -31.35 -6.14 -9.55
N THR A 357 -32.12 -5.10 -9.88
CA THR A 357 -33.52 -5.23 -10.31
C THR A 357 -33.65 -5.67 -11.77
N GLU A 358 -32.61 -5.51 -12.60
CA GLU A 358 -32.59 -5.87 -14.02
C GLU A 358 -31.23 -6.42 -14.52
N PRO A 359 -31.24 -7.31 -15.55
CA PRO A 359 -30.02 -7.84 -16.16
C PRO A 359 -29.17 -6.71 -16.75
N THR A 360 -27.91 -6.65 -16.33
CA THR A 360 -27.12 -5.42 -16.47
C THR A 360 -26.14 -5.50 -17.65
N PRO A 361 -26.17 -4.54 -18.62
CA PRO A 361 -25.39 -4.68 -19.85
C PRO A 361 -23.94 -4.25 -19.66
N LEU A 362 -23.02 -5.22 -19.52
CA LEU A 362 -21.57 -4.98 -19.61
C LEU A 362 -21.05 -4.93 -21.06
N LEU A 363 -21.85 -5.38 -22.04
CA LEU A 363 -21.46 -5.47 -23.46
C LEU A 363 -20.93 -4.14 -24.05
N PRO A 364 -21.44 -2.95 -23.67
CA PRO A 364 -20.88 -1.68 -24.15
C PRO A 364 -19.38 -1.52 -23.87
N LEU A 365 -18.84 -2.15 -22.82
CA LEU A 365 -17.40 -2.13 -22.53
C LEU A 365 -16.55 -2.79 -23.62
N ALA A 366 -17.09 -3.72 -24.39
CA ALA A 366 -16.40 -4.33 -25.54
C ALA A 366 -16.13 -3.33 -26.68
N GLN A 367 -16.84 -2.20 -26.69
CA GLN A 367 -16.70 -1.18 -27.74
C GLN A 367 -15.56 -0.19 -27.45
N LEU A 368 -14.94 -0.24 -26.27
CA LEU A 368 -13.84 0.65 -25.90
C LEU A 368 -12.56 0.27 -26.67
N PRO A 369 -12.06 1.10 -27.59
CA PRO A 369 -11.07 0.69 -28.58
C PRO A 369 -9.67 0.45 -27.99
N ALA A 370 -9.33 1.13 -26.90
CA ALA A 370 -8.03 1.03 -26.25
C ALA A 370 -8.00 0.05 -25.05
N LEU A 371 -9.14 -0.53 -24.67
CA LEU A 371 -9.25 -1.30 -23.43
C LEU A 371 -8.58 -2.67 -23.58
N THR A 372 -7.49 -2.87 -22.84
CA THR A 372 -6.69 -4.10 -22.89
C THR A 372 -6.86 -4.98 -21.66
N GLN A 373 -7.22 -4.37 -20.53
CA GLN A 373 -7.42 -5.02 -19.25
C GLN A 373 -8.72 -4.56 -18.62
N LEU A 374 -9.64 -5.50 -18.47
CA LEU A 374 -10.85 -5.37 -17.67
C LEU A 374 -10.76 -6.31 -16.47
N GLU A 375 -11.02 -5.75 -15.29
CA GLU A 375 -11.14 -6.43 -14.01
C GLU A 375 -12.54 -6.20 -13.46
N LEU A 376 -13.24 -7.29 -13.15
CA LEU A 376 -14.56 -7.27 -12.55
C LEU A 376 -14.48 -7.97 -11.19
N SER A 377 -14.95 -7.30 -10.14
CA SER A 377 -15.06 -7.88 -8.80
C SER A 377 -16.49 -7.80 -8.28
N TYR A 378 -16.99 -8.89 -7.69
CA TYR A 378 -18.37 -9.02 -7.22
C TYR A 378 -18.38 -9.39 -5.74
N THR A 379 -19.18 -8.67 -4.95
CA THR A 379 -19.43 -8.95 -3.53
C THR A 379 -20.71 -9.75 -3.30
N TRP A 380 -21.67 -9.67 -4.23
CA TRP A 380 -22.92 -10.42 -4.17
C TRP A 380 -23.06 -11.34 -5.38
N PHE A 381 -23.49 -12.57 -5.13
CA PHE A 381 -23.62 -13.58 -6.18
C PHE A 381 -24.70 -13.23 -7.21
N THR A 382 -25.76 -12.56 -6.79
CA THR A 382 -26.86 -12.10 -7.67
C THR A 382 -26.41 -11.08 -8.72
N ASP A 383 -25.46 -10.21 -8.40
CA ASP A 383 -24.85 -9.30 -9.36
C ASP A 383 -23.98 -10.04 -10.39
N ALA A 384 -23.28 -11.07 -9.92
CA ALA A 384 -22.47 -11.92 -10.79
C ALA A 384 -23.36 -12.69 -11.77
N THR A 385 -24.47 -13.28 -11.31
CA THR A 385 -25.41 -14.01 -12.19
C THR A 385 -26.07 -13.08 -13.22
N ALA A 386 -26.45 -11.87 -12.81
CA ALA A 386 -27.09 -10.88 -13.69
C ALA A 386 -26.20 -10.44 -14.88
N THR A 387 -24.88 -10.53 -14.72
CA THR A 387 -23.89 -10.09 -15.72
C THR A 387 -23.11 -11.23 -16.37
N ALA A 388 -23.24 -12.46 -15.87
CA ALA A 388 -22.47 -13.64 -16.31
C ALA A 388 -22.50 -13.88 -17.82
N ALA A 389 -23.68 -13.72 -18.45
CA ALA A 389 -23.85 -13.93 -19.89
C ALA A 389 -23.02 -12.98 -20.77
N ALA A 390 -22.56 -11.85 -20.22
CA ALA A 390 -21.73 -10.88 -20.93
C ALA A 390 -20.24 -11.25 -20.92
N TRP A 391 -19.74 -11.94 -19.89
CA TRP A 391 -18.29 -12.15 -19.71
C TRP A 391 -17.58 -12.82 -20.90
N PRO A 392 -18.13 -13.88 -21.54
CA PRO A 392 -17.49 -14.50 -22.72
C PRO A 392 -17.34 -13.54 -23.91
N GLN A 393 -18.15 -12.49 -23.95
CA GLN A 393 -18.19 -11.51 -25.04
C GLN A 393 -17.24 -10.32 -24.79
N LEU A 394 -16.50 -10.32 -23.67
CA LEU A 394 -15.55 -9.29 -23.28
C LEU A 394 -14.11 -9.79 -23.50
N PRO A 395 -13.53 -9.67 -24.71
CA PRO A 395 -12.18 -10.17 -25.00
C PRO A 395 -11.07 -9.51 -24.17
N GLN A 396 -11.34 -8.33 -23.62
CA GLN A 396 -10.47 -7.59 -22.73
C GLN A 396 -10.53 -8.05 -21.26
N LEU A 397 -11.45 -8.95 -20.88
CA LEU A 397 -11.58 -9.45 -19.51
C LEU A 397 -10.36 -10.30 -19.13
N ARG A 398 -9.60 -9.83 -18.13
CA ARG A 398 -8.36 -10.47 -17.66
C ARG A 398 -8.45 -10.98 -16.22
N VAL A 399 -9.26 -10.32 -15.40
CA VAL A 399 -9.42 -10.63 -13.98
C VAL A 399 -10.90 -10.70 -13.66
N LEU A 400 -11.28 -11.76 -12.98
CA LEU A 400 -12.62 -11.94 -12.45
C LEU A 400 -12.50 -12.39 -10.99
N ASP A 401 -13.05 -11.62 -10.08
CA ASP A 401 -13.06 -11.86 -8.64
C ASP A 401 -14.50 -11.98 -8.15
N LEU A 402 -14.91 -13.16 -7.71
CA LEU A 402 -16.18 -13.42 -7.07
C LEU A 402 -15.85 -13.78 -5.63
N ASP A 403 -16.06 -12.83 -4.73
CA ASP A 403 -15.89 -13.00 -3.28
C ASP A 403 -17.25 -12.75 -2.65
N THR A 404 -18.11 -13.76 -2.77
CA THR A 404 -19.55 -13.58 -2.53
C THR A 404 -19.99 -14.26 -1.26
N GLU A 405 -20.78 -13.55 -0.47
CA GLU A 405 -21.49 -14.09 0.68
C GLU A 405 -22.72 -14.88 0.23
N GLY A 406 -23.06 -15.92 0.99
CA GLY A 406 -24.25 -16.73 0.78
C GLY A 406 -24.00 -17.99 -0.06
N ASN A 407 -24.94 -18.94 0.06
CA ASN A 407 -24.86 -20.23 -0.61
C ASN A 407 -25.73 -20.23 -1.88
N PRO A 408 -25.17 -19.99 -3.08
CA PRO A 408 -25.96 -19.90 -4.29
C PRO A 408 -26.58 -21.25 -4.68
N PRO A 409 -27.76 -21.24 -5.32
CA PRO A 409 -28.35 -22.47 -5.84
C PRO A 409 -27.45 -23.08 -6.91
N SER A 410 -27.32 -24.41 -6.89
CA SER A 410 -26.39 -25.16 -7.73
C SER A 410 -26.56 -24.93 -9.24
N ALA A 411 -27.79 -24.70 -9.70
CA ALA A 411 -28.09 -24.41 -11.09
C ALA A 411 -27.55 -23.04 -11.55
N GLU A 412 -27.66 -22.01 -10.70
CA GLU A 412 -27.12 -20.68 -11.02
C GLU A 412 -25.60 -20.71 -10.98
N LEU A 413 -25.01 -21.37 -9.99
CA LEU A 413 -23.57 -21.58 -9.92
C LEU A 413 -23.03 -22.29 -11.16
N ALA A 414 -23.70 -23.35 -11.62
CA ALA A 414 -23.32 -24.04 -12.86
C ALA A 414 -23.39 -23.10 -14.09
N GLY A 415 -24.40 -22.24 -14.18
CA GLY A 415 -24.54 -21.24 -15.24
C GLY A 415 -23.44 -20.17 -15.22
N VAL A 416 -23.10 -19.67 -14.04
CA VAL A 416 -21.99 -18.73 -13.82
C VAL A 416 -20.67 -19.38 -14.23
N LEU A 417 -20.39 -20.61 -13.77
CA LEU A 417 -19.18 -21.35 -14.09
C LEU A 417 -19.05 -21.66 -15.59
N ALA A 418 -20.16 -21.99 -16.26
CA ALA A 418 -20.18 -22.18 -17.71
C ALA A 418 -19.81 -20.87 -18.45
N SER A 419 -20.33 -19.74 -17.98
CA SER A 419 -19.99 -18.41 -18.52
C SER A 419 -18.51 -18.08 -18.27
N ILE A 420 -17.98 -18.37 -17.09
CA ILE A 420 -16.55 -18.24 -16.79
C ILE A 420 -15.71 -19.08 -17.75
N GLY A 421 -16.10 -20.33 -18.01
CA GLY A 421 -15.40 -21.22 -18.95
C GLY A 421 -15.31 -20.67 -20.39
N GLY A 422 -16.22 -19.77 -20.78
CA GLY A 422 -16.16 -19.07 -22.07
C GLY A 422 -15.14 -17.93 -22.13
N CYS A 423 -14.57 -17.50 -21.01
CA CYS A 423 -13.69 -16.34 -20.90
C CYS A 423 -12.23 -16.67 -21.26
N SER A 424 -11.97 -17.02 -22.52
CA SER A 424 -10.64 -17.48 -22.98
C SER A 424 -9.47 -16.51 -22.69
N GLY A 425 -9.76 -15.22 -22.49
CA GLY A 425 -8.77 -14.19 -22.17
C GLY A 425 -8.36 -14.08 -20.69
N LEU A 426 -8.99 -14.85 -19.80
CA LEU A 426 -8.84 -14.71 -18.35
C LEU A 426 -7.44 -15.17 -17.87
N THR A 427 -6.83 -14.36 -17.02
CA THR A 427 -5.48 -14.60 -16.47
C THR A 427 -5.48 -14.79 -14.96
N ARG A 428 -6.46 -14.21 -14.26
CA ARG A 428 -6.72 -14.40 -12.83
C ARG A 428 -8.19 -14.69 -12.60
N LEU A 429 -8.47 -15.74 -11.84
CA LEU A 429 -9.81 -16.07 -11.35
C LEU A 429 -9.74 -16.27 -9.84
N ARG A 430 -10.56 -15.53 -9.11
CA ARG A 430 -10.83 -15.78 -7.69
C ARG A 430 -12.31 -16.09 -7.56
N LEU A 431 -12.62 -17.28 -7.05
CA LEU A 431 -13.97 -17.75 -6.78
C LEU A 431 -14.02 -18.23 -5.33
N VAL A 432 -14.52 -17.37 -4.46
CA VAL A 432 -14.71 -17.59 -3.03
C VAL A 432 -16.19 -17.49 -2.74
N LEU A 433 -16.78 -18.63 -2.39
CA LEU A 433 -18.19 -18.74 -2.03
C LEU A 433 -18.24 -19.04 -0.53
N HIS A 434 -18.53 -18.03 0.27
CA HIS A 434 -18.65 -18.19 1.72
C HIS A 434 -19.96 -18.93 2.01
N ALA A 435 -19.86 -20.13 2.58
CA ALA A 435 -21.04 -20.75 3.18
C ALA A 435 -21.39 -19.94 4.42
N GLU A 436 -22.64 -19.46 4.53
CA GLU A 436 -23.20 -19.19 5.86
C GLU A 436 -23.09 -20.48 6.67
N ASP A 437 -22.78 -20.40 7.97
CA ASP A 437 -22.69 -21.54 8.88
C ASP A 437 -23.96 -22.42 8.74
N VAL A 438 -23.92 -23.36 7.80
CA VAL A 438 -24.92 -24.41 7.71
C VAL A 438 -24.56 -25.29 8.88
N GLU A 439 -25.27 -25.11 9.99
CA GLU A 439 -25.49 -26.17 10.95
C GLU A 439 -25.81 -27.40 10.10
N LEU A 440 -24.82 -28.30 9.95
CA LEU A 440 -25.01 -29.57 9.29
C LEU A 440 -26.29 -30.13 9.88
N PRO A 441 -27.37 -30.36 9.09
CA PRO A 441 -28.63 -30.78 9.67
C PRO A 441 -28.36 -31.96 10.59
N GLU A 442 -28.76 -31.85 11.87
CA GLU A 442 -28.47 -32.87 12.90
C GLU A 442 -28.97 -34.27 12.47
N ASP A 443 -29.86 -34.32 11.48
CA ASP A 443 -30.46 -35.50 10.87
C ASP A 443 -29.74 -36.02 9.60
N LEU A 444 -28.51 -35.59 9.30
CA LEU A 444 -27.71 -36.21 8.22
C LEU A 444 -27.33 -37.65 8.61
N GLU A 445 -28.13 -38.61 8.12
CA GLU A 445 -27.82 -40.04 8.16
C GLU A 445 -26.35 -40.27 7.73
N PRO A 446 -25.55 -41.03 8.51
CA PRO A 446 -24.15 -41.30 8.19
C PRO A 446 -24.04 -42.01 6.85
N GLY A 447 -23.76 -41.26 5.78
CA GLY A 447 -23.68 -41.77 4.41
C GLY A 447 -24.31 -40.88 3.33
N GLN A 448 -25.10 -39.85 3.67
CA GLN A 448 -25.52 -38.86 2.67
C GLN A 448 -24.39 -37.89 2.32
N GLN A 449 -23.62 -38.22 1.28
CA GLN A 449 -22.69 -37.29 0.64
C GLN A 449 -23.47 -36.19 -0.08
N TYR A 450 -23.17 -34.93 0.21
CA TYR A 450 -23.59 -33.80 -0.62
C TYR A 450 -23.17 -34.09 -2.07
N ALA A 451 -24.13 -34.15 -3.00
CA ALA A 451 -23.84 -34.29 -4.42
C ALA A 451 -23.21 -32.98 -4.92
N GLY A 452 -21.88 -32.90 -4.82
CA GLY A 452 -21.15 -31.72 -5.24
C GLY A 452 -21.30 -31.44 -6.75
N ILE A 453 -21.04 -30.19 -7.12
CA ILE A 453 -21.10 -29.69 -8.49
C ILE A 453 -19.77 -30.01 -9.18
N ALA A 454 -19.86 -30.61 -10.37
CA ALA A 454 -18.72 -30.76 -11.27
C ALA A 454 -18.51 -29.43 -12.03
N ALA A 455 -17.66 -28.57 -11.48
CA ALA A 455 -17.43 -27.20 -11.90
C ALA A 455 -16.12 -27.02 -12.68
N CYS A 456 -15.08 -27.75 -12.28
CA CYS A 456 -13.72 -27.57 -12.74
C CYS A 456 -13.55 -27.95 -14.22
N GLY A 457 -14.43 -28.80 -14.76
CA GLY A 457 -14.49 -29.12 -16.19
C GLY A 457 -14.65 -27.88 -17.08
N SER A 458 -15.50 -26.93 -16.67
CA SER A 458 -15.70 -25.65 -17.38
C SER A 458 -14.47 -24.75 -17.26
N LEU A 459 -13.85 -24.70 -16.07
CA LEU A 459 -12.66 -23.89 -15.82
C LEU A 459 -11.44 -24.41 -16.59
N ALA A 460 -11.38 -25.70 -16.91
CA ALA A 460 -10.27 -26.32 -17.62
C ALA A 460 -10.08 -25.79 -19.06
N ALA A 461 -11.06 -25.08 -19.62
CA ALA A 461 -10.94 -24.38 -20.90
C ALA A 461 -10.04 -23.12 -20.82
N LEU A 462 -9.82 -22.58 -19.62
CA LEU A 462 -9.08 -21.33 -19.38
C LEU A 462 -7.56 -21.52 -19.44
N THR A 463 -7.05 -22.07 -20.54
CA THR A 463 -5.62 -22.45 -20.69
C THR A 463 -4.61 -21.32 -20.50
N GLY A 464 -5.04 -20.05 -20.58
CA GLY A 464 -4.23 -18.86 -20.30
C GLY A 464 -4.15 -18.45 -18.83
N LEU A 465 -4.87 -19.13 -17.93
CA LEU A 465 -4.97 -18.78 -16.51
C LEU A 465 -3.63 -18.96 -15.80
N ARG A 466 -3.21 -17.95 -15.05
CA ARG A 466 -1.94 -17.92 -14.29
C ARG A 466 -2.15 -17.95 -12.79
N ASP A 467 -3.30 -17.51 -12.34
CA ASP A 467 -3.65 -17.34 -10.94
C ASP A 467 -5.09 -17.82 -10.73
N LEU A 468 -5.25 -18.89 -9.95
CA LEU A 468 -6.54 -19.49 -9.63
C LEU A 468 -6.67 -19.63 -8.12
N MET A 469 -7.72 -19.03 -7.57
CA MET A 469 -8.16 -19.25 -6.20
C MET A 469 -9.59 -19.79 -6.24
N LEU A 470 -9.80 -20.95 -5.62
CA LEU A 470 -11.09 -21.63 -5.59
C LEU A 470 -11.38 -22.08 -4.15
N HIS A 471 -12.41 -21.48 -3.55
CA HIS A 471 -12.91 -21.83 -2.23
C HIS A 471 -14.43 -22.06 -2.34
N SER A 472 -14.84 -23.33 -2.31
CA SER A 472 -16.24 -23.73 -2.37
C SER A 472 -16.43 -25.11 -1.77
N HIS A 473 -17.29 -25.22 -0.76
CA HIS A 473 -17.64 -26.50 -0.14
C HIS A 473 -18.59 -27.36 -1.00
N GLN A 474 -19.04 -26.84 -2.15
CA GLN A 474 -19.99 -27.52 -3.03
C GLN A 474 -19.34 -28.36 -4.13
N LEU A 475 -18.00 -28.49 -4.23
CA LEU A 475 -17.37 -29.22 -5.33
C LEU A 475 -17.52 -30.73 -5.20
N ALA A 476 -17.71 -31.41 -6.34
CA ALA A 476 -17.72 -32.86 -6.38
C ALA A 476 -16.33 -33.44 -6.05
N PRO A 477 -16.24 -34.60 -5.36
CA PRO A 477 -14.96 -35.24 -5.07
C PRO A 477 -14.14 -35.51 -6.35
N GLY A 478 -12.87 -35.12 -6.34
CA GLY A 478 -11.94 -35.31 -7.46
C GLY A 478 -12.18 -34.41 -8.69
N ASP A 479 -13.17 -33.49 -8.66
CA ASP A 479 -13.46 -32.59 -9.79
C ASP A 479 -12.26 -31.70 -10.16
N THR A 480 -11.47 -31.31 -9.16
CA THR A 480 -10.25 -30.51 -9.33
C THR A 480 -9.19 -31.17 -10.21
N LEU A 481 -9.26 -32.49 -10.46
CA LEU A 481 -8.43 -33.18 -11.45
C LEU A 481 -8.48 -32.51 -12.82
N ALA A 482 -9.64 -31.97 -13.21
CA ALA A 482 -9.81 -31.28 -14.50
C ALA A 482 -8.91 -30.04 -14.64
N LEU A 483 -8.55 -29.39 -13.52
CA LEU A 483 -7.67 -28.22 -13.49
C LEU A 483 -6.22 -28.55 -13.89
N SER A 484 -5.84 -29.84 -13.95
CA SER A 484 -4.51 -30.28 -14.46
C SER A 484 -4.23 -29.86 -15.91
N LYS A 485 -5.27 -29.49 -16.68
CA LYS A 485 -5.13 -28.92 -18.03
C LYS A 485 -4.57 -27.49 -18.03
N LEU A 486 -4.64 -26.78 -16.90
CA LEU A 486 -4.21 -25.39 -16.75
C LEU A 486 -2.70 -25.27 -16.50
N THR A 487 -1.91 -25.72 -17.48
CA THR A 487 -0.45 -25.86 -17.36
C THR A 487 0.31 -24.53 -17.19
N ALA A 488 -0.33 -23.40 -17.50
CA ALA A 488 0.23 -22.06 -17.34
C ALA A 488 0.11 -21.49 -15.90
N LEU A 489 -0.51 -22.22 -14.97
CA LEU A 489 -0.69 -21.78 -13.59
C LEU A 489 0.64 -21.53 -12.88
N THR A 490 0.72 -20.36 -12.25
CA THR A 490 1.84 -19.93 -11.40
C THR A 490 1.43 -19.82 -9.93
N ARG A 491 0.14 -19.58 -9.67
CA ARG A 491 -0.48 -19.57 -8.35
C ARG A 491 -1.75 -20.42 -8.40
N LEU A 492 -1.86 -21.37 -7.49
CA LEU A 492 -3.03 -22.21 -7.32
C LEU A 492 -3.37 -22.29 -5.83
N ASP A 493 -4.57 -21.89 -5.48
CA ASP A 493 -5.10 -21.89 -4.13
C ASP A 493 -6.40 -22.69 -4.10
N LEU A 494 -6.36 -23.85 -3.45
CA LEU A 494 -7.45 -24.82 -3.32
C LEU A 494 -7.73 -25.11 -1.84
N ALA A 495 -7.45 -24.15 -0.95
CA ALA A 495 -7.62 -24.35 0.48
C ALA A 495 -9.08 -24.63 0.87
N GLU A 496 -9.25 -25.44 1.92
CA GLU A 496 -10.53 -25.81 2.54
C GLU A 496 -11.54 -26.50 1.59
N LEU A 497 -11.06 -27.09 0.49
CA LEU A 497 -11.91 -27.85 -0.43
C LEU A 497 -12.19 -29.29 0.04
N ALA A 498 -11.68 -29.72 1.19
CA ALA A 498 -11.89 -31.04 1.79
C ALA A 498 -11.77 -32.20 0.76
N GLN A 499 -12.87 -32.93 0.50
CA GLN A 499 -12.95 -34.06 -0.43
C GLN A 499 -12.82 -33.65 -1.92
N GLY A 500 -12.91 -32.37 -2.24
CA GLY A 500 -12.73 -31.84 -3.60
C GLY A 500 -11.30 -32.00 -4.13
N VAL A 501 -10.32 -32.20 -3.26
CA VAL A 501 -8.91 -32.44 -3.62
C VAL A 501 -8.36 -33.63 -2.85
N ASP A 502 -8.13 -34.73 -3.56
CA ASP A 502 -7.47 -35.94 -3.04
C ASP A 502 -6.02 -36.07 -3.55
N ASP A 503 -5.31 -37.11 -3.11
CA ASP A 503 -3.94 -37.40 -3.57
C ASP A 503 -3.84 -37.56 -5.10
N VAL A 504 -4.88 -38.07 -5.77
CA VAL A 504 -4.86 -38.29 -7.23
C VAL A 504 -4.93 -36.95 -7.96
N ALA A 505 -5.86 -36.09 -7.57
CA ALA A 505 -5.99 -34.73 -8.09
C ALA A 505 -4.74 -33.90 -7.82
N ALA A 506 -4.24 -33.91 -6.58
CA ALA A 506 -3.01 -33.20 -6.19
C ALA A 506 -1.78 -33.69 -6.98
N THR A 507 -1.67 -35.00 -7.22
CA THR A 507 -0.60 -35.57 -8.04
C THR A 507 -0.69 -35.10 -9.49
N ALA A 508 -1.88 -35.14 -10.10
CA ALA A 508 -2.08 -34.69 -11.47
C ALA A 508 -1.77 -33.19 -11.64
N LEU A 509 -2.21 -32.37 -10.69
CA LEU A 509 -1.90 -30.93 -10.64
C LEU A 509 -0.39 -30.69 -10.59
N ALA A 510 0.33 -31.37 -9.70
CA ALA A 510 1.79 -31.23 -9.60
C ALA A 510 2.53 -31.75 -10.84
N CYS A 511 2.03 -32.81 -11.48
CA CYS A 511 2.60 -33.35 -12.71
C CYS A 511 2.51 -32.36 -13.88
N CYS A 512 1.36 -31.70 -14.05
CA CYS A 512 1.05 -30.87 -15.21
C CYS A 512 1.41 -29.39 -15.01
N CYS A 513 1.14 -28.82 -13.83
CA CYS A 513 1.32 -27.39 -13.55
C CYS A 513 2.75 -27.09 -13.08
N ARG A 514 3.74 -27.36 -13.95
CA ARG A 514 5.17 -27.25 -13.63
C ARG A 514 5.67 -25.82 -13.40
N GLN A 515 4.86 -24.80 -13.72
CA GLN A 515 5.17 -23.38 -13.53
C GLN A 515 4.72 -22.84 -12.16
N LEU A 516 4.14 -23.69 -11.30
CA LEU A 516 3.66 -23.28 -9.98
C LEU A 516 4.80 -22.73 -9.11
N ARG A 517 4.52 -21.57 -8.53
CA ARG A 517 5.33 -20.86 -7.53
C ARG A 517 4.65 -20.85 -6.17
N HIS A 518 3.32 -20.80 -6.17
CA HIS A 518 2.49 -20.89 -4.97
C HIS A 518 1.47 -22.01 -5.13
N LEU A 519 1.40 -22.90 -4.14
CA LEU A 519 0.42 -23.97 -4.05
C LEU A 519 -0.14 -24.04 -2.63
N ASP A 520 -1.44 -23.78 -2.49
CA ASP A 520 -2.16 -23.92 -1.22
C ASP A 520 -3.14 -25.10 -1.30
N LEU A 521 -2.92 -26.10 -0.45
CA LEU A 521 -3.75 -27.30 -0.31
C LEU A 521 -4.18 -27.50 1.16
N ARG A 522 -4.32 -26.39 1.92
CA ARG A 522 -4.75 -26.46 3.31
C ARG A 522 -6.13 -27.09 3.43
N GLY A 523 -6.34 -27.93 4.45
CA GLY A 523 -7.63 -28.58 4.71
C GLY A 523 -8.10 -29.57 3.63
N CYS A 524 -7.24 -29.97 2.67
CA CYS A 524 -7.56 -30.98 1.66
C CYS A 524 -7.33 -32.42 2.15
N ASP A 525 -8.00 -33.40 1.53
CA ASP A 525 -7.89 -34.83 1.90
C ASP A 525 -6.67 -35.53 1.26
N LEU A 526 -5.48 -35.23 1.78
CA LEU A 526 -4.20 -35.81 1.33
C LEU A 526 -3.78 -37.04 2.14
N GLY A 527 -4.70 -38.00 2.35
CA GLY A 527 -4.55 -39.10 3.31
C GLY A 527 -3.41 -40.11 3.03
N SER A 528 -3.08 -40.41 1.78
CA SER A 528 -2.01 -41.35 1.43
C SER A 528 -0.63 -40.70 1.35
N MET A 529 -0.59 -39.38 1.19
CA MET A 529 0.61 -38.54 1.00
C MET A 529 1.45 -38.93 -0.23
N ALA A 530 0.91 -39.74 -1.14
CA ALA A 530 1.61 -40.14 -2.36
C ALA A 530 1.90 -38.93 -3.26
N CYS A 531 1.02 -37.92 -3.24
CA CYS A 531 1.18 -36.70 -4.02
C CYS A 531 2.44 -35.89 -3.63
N LEU A 532 2.89 -35.97 -2.38
CA LEU A 532 4.02 -35.18 -1.87
C LEU A 532 5.35 -35.49 -2.57
N ALA A 533 5.52 -36.73 -3.06
CA ALA A 533 6.71 -37.10 -3.82
C ALA A 533 6.80 -36.35 -5.16
N VAL A 534 5.65 -36.08 -5.79
CA VAL A 534 5.57 -35.35 -7.06
C VAL A 534 5.60 -33.85 -6.81
N ILE A 535 4.87 -33.36 -5.80
CA ILE A 535 4.93 -31.96 -5.37
C ILE A 535 6.39 -31.59 -5.03
N GLY A 536 7.12 -32.48 -4.35
CA GLY A 536 8.53 -32.32 -4.02
C GLY A 536 9.49 -32.12 -5.21
N GLN A 537 9.02 -32.31 -6.44
CA GLN A 537 9.77 -32.15 -7.69
C GLN A 537 9.36 -30.91 -8.50
N LEU A 538 8.49 -30.06 -7.96
CA LEU A 538 8.08 -28.82 -8.64
C LEU A 538 9.27 -27.85 -8.72
N PRO A 539 9.71 -27.47 -9.94
CA PRO A 539 11.01 -26.83 -10.13
C PRO A 539 11.04 -25.34 -9.74
N GLN A 540 9.88 -24.69 -9.61
CA GLN A 540 9.76 -23.26 -9.33
C GLN A 540 8.99 -22.94 -8.05
N LEU A 541 8.59 -23.97 -7.28
CA LEU A 541 7.73 -23.76 -6.12
C LEU A 541 8.49 -23.00 -5.02
N THR A 542 7.95 -21.84 -4.63
CA THR A 542 8.50 -20.97 -3.60
C THR A 542 7.64 -20.98 -2.33
N GLU A 543 6.34 -21.27 -2.45
CA GLU A 543 5.39 -21.27 -1.33
C GLU A 543 4.49 -22.50 -1.41
N LEU A 544 4.42 -23.25 -0.31
CA LEU A 544 3.58 -24.44 -0.17
C LEU A 544 2.84 -24.41 1.17
N HIS A 545 1.52 -24.49 1.15
CA HIS A 545 0.71 -24.56 2.37
C HIS A 545 -0.05 -25.90 2.44
N LEU A 546 0.06 -26.57 3.58
CA LEU A 546 -0.47 -27.91 3.86
C LEU A 546 -1.04 -28.02 5.29
N ASP A 547 -1.30 -26.89 5.97
CA ASP A 547 -2.02 -26.88 7.25
C ASP A 547 -3.36 -27.62 7.16
N GLY A 548 -3.79 -28.29 8.23
CA GLY A 548 -5.03 -29.07 8.25
C GLY A 548 -4.97 -30.39 7.47
N THR A 549 -3.83 -30.75 6.88
CA THR A 549 -3.64 -32.04 6.20
C THR A 549 -2.84 -33.03 7.07
N PRO A 550 -3.01 -34.36 6.92
CA PRO A 550 -2.38 -35.37 7.78
C PRO A 550 -0.89 -35.61 7.48
N ILE A 551 -0.08 -34.55 7.41
CA ILE A 551 1.35 -34.62 7.09
C ILE A 551 2.14 -35.34 8.19
N THR A 552 2.90 -36.36 7.77
CA THR A 552 3.82 -37.10 8.63
C THR A 552 5.28 -36.66 8.44
N ARG A 553 6.15 -37.08 9.36
CA ARG A 553 7.61 -36.95 9.21
C ARG A 553 8.14 -37.56 7.90
N ARG A 554 7.50 -38.62 7.39
CA ARG A 554 7.89 -39.22 6.10
C ARG A 554 7.49 -38.30 4.95
N GLY A 555 6.28 -37.73 5.00
CA GLY A 555 5.80 -36.76 4.01
C GLY A 555 6.72 -35.56 3.88
N LEU A 556 7.17 -34.97 5.01
CA LEU A 556 8.11 -33.85 4.99
C LEU A 556 9.43 -34.17 4.27
N ARG A 557 9.96 -35.38 4.40
CA ARG A 557 11.21 -35.74 3.70
C ARG A 557 11.04 -35.75 2.19
N LEU A 558 9.85 -36.05 1.68
CA LEU A 558 9.57 -36.06 0.24
C LEU A 558 9.62 -34.63 -0.35
N LEU A 559 9.41 -33.60 0.47
CA LEU A 559 9.44 -32.21 0.04
C LEU A 559 10.86 -31.61 -0.04
N THR A 560 11.89 -32.37 0.36
CA THR A 560 13.29 -31.89 0.35
C THR A 560 13.86 -31.63 -1.05
N GLY A 561 13.18 -32.09 -2.12
CA GLY A 561 13.54 -31.78 -3.50
C GLY A 561 13.21 -30.35 -3.96
N LEU A 562 12.39 -29.61 -3.19
CA LEU A 562 11.93 -28.26 -3.54
C LEU A 562 13.05 -27.22 -3.38
N SER A 563 13.85 -27.05 -4.42
CA SER A 563 15.11 -26.29 -4.36
C SER A 563 14.95 -24.77 -4.20
N TYR A 564 13.75 -24.23 -4.44
CA TYR A 564 13.44 -22.79 -4.35
C TYR A 564 12.41 -22.46 -3.25
N LEU A 565 12.04 -23.43 -2.41
CA LEU A 565 11.03 -23.23 -1.38
C LEU A 565 11.50 -22.19 -0.36
N ARG A 566 10.67 -21.16 -0.14
CA ARG A 566 10.90 -20.08 0.82
C ARG A 566 9.94 -20.18 1.99
N GLN A 567 8.72 -20.63 1.74
CA GLN A 567 7.66 -20.74 2.73
C GLN A 567 7.01 -22.12 2.66
N LEU A 568 6.98 -22.80 3.80
CA LEU A 568 6.22 -24.03 4.01
C LEU A 568 5.35 -23.83 5.24
N ARG A 569 4.05 -24.07 5.12
CA ARG A 569 3.13 -24.14 6.27
C ARG A 569 2.59 -25.54 6.42
N VAL A 570 2.73 -26.10 7.63
CA VAL A 570 2.18 -27.40 8.02
C VAL A 570 1.70 -27.30 9.47
N THR A 571 0.64 -28.03 9.81
CA THR A 571 0.17 -28.13 11.18
C THR A 571 1.14 -28.97 12.02
N PHE A 572 1.52 -28.45 13.20
CA PHE A 572 2.24 -29.25 14.18
C PHE A 572 1.37 -30.39 14.66
N SER A 573 1.86 -31.62 14.49
CA SER A 573 1.20 -32.83 14.95
C SER A 573 2.16 -33.65 15.82
N ALA A 574 1.67 -34.69 16.48
CA ALA A 574 2.52 -35.58 17.30
C ALA A 574 3.74 -36.14 16.53
N GLY A 575 3.66 -36.24 15.20
CA GLY A 575 4.73 -36.72 14.32
C GLY A 575 5.63 -35.63 13.72
N VAL A 576 5.21 -34.37 13.73
CA VAL A 576 5.95 -33.21 13.19
C VAL A 576 6.26 -32.27 14.36
N THR A 577 7.33 -32.56 15.09
CA THR A 577 7.81 -31.73 16.20
C THR A 577 8.72 -30.61 15.69
N ALA A 578 8.98 -29.59 16.52
CA ALA A 578 9.97 -28.54 16.22
C ALA A 578 11.33 -29.12 15.79
N SER A 579 11.79 -30.18 16.44
CA SER A 579 13.05 -30.86 16.07
C SER A 579 13.03 -31.52 14.67
N VAL A 580 11.87 -31.94 14.19
CA VAL A 580 11.70 -32.48 12.83
C VAL A 580 11.69 -31.32 11.83
N TRP A 581 11.03 -30.21 12.19
CA TRP A 581 10.98 -28.98 11.41
C TRP A 581 12.36 -28.35 11.19
N ASP A 582 13.15 -28.21 12.25
CA ASP A 582 14.51 -27.67 12.17
C ASP A 582 15.40 -28.53 11.28
N ARG A 583 15.27 -29.86 11.39
CA ARG A 583 16.00 -30.81 10.53
C ARG A 583 15.59 -30.71 9.07
N PHE A 584 14.30 -30.51 8.79
CA PHE A 584 13.83 -30.31 7.42
C PHE A 584 14.52 -29.10 6.79
N TRP A 585 14.47 -27.94 7.45
CA TRP A 585 15.12 -26.73 6.93
C TRP A 585 16.65 -26.83 6.86
N ALA A 586 17.28 -27.57 7.77
CA ALA A 586 18.71 -27.86 7.68
C ALA A 586 19.08 -28.72 6.45
N THR A 587 18.16 -29.55 5.96
CA THR A 587 18.37 -30.38 4.76
C THR A 587 18.05 -29.67 3.44
N MET A 588 17.35 -28.55 3.48
CA MET A 588 17.01 -27.78 2.28
C MET A 588 18.27 -27.13 1.68
N PRO A 589 18.40 -27.09 0.34
CA PRO A 589 19.52 -26.41 -0.30
C PRO A 589 19.56 -24.92 0.12
N LYS A 590 20.71 -24.47 0.61
CA LYS A 590 20.91 -23.15 1.25
C LYS A 590 20.25 -21.99 0.47
N GLN A 591 19.16 -21.42 1.01
CA GLN A 591 18.74 -20.04 0.77
C GLN A 591 18.17 -19.38 2.04
N VAL A 592 18.25 -18.04 2.08
CA VAL A 592 17.99 -17.13 3.20
C VAL A 592 16.57 -17.33 3.76
N LEU A 593 16.48 -17.87 4.96
CA LEU A 593 15.22 -18.15 5.67
C LEU A 593 14.73 -16.91 6.42
N THR A 594 13.56 -16.40 6.05
CA THR A 594 12.64 -15.76 6.99
C THR A 594 11.60 -16.81 7.36
N ALA A 595 11.89 -17.59 8.39
CA ALA A 595 10.92 -18.50 8.98
C ALA A 595 10.01 -17.67 9.91
N ASP A 596 8.87 -17.19 9.39
CA ASP A 596 7.74 -16.85 10.26
C ASP A 596 7.06 -18.17 10.63
N VAL A 597 7.42 -18.66 11.81
CA VAL A 597 6.67 -19.69 12.52
C VAL A 597 5.50 -18.95 13.17
N ALA A 598 4.33 -18.99 12.54
CA ALA A 598 3.09 -18.65 13.24
C ALA A 598 2.88 -19.71 14.33
N ALA A 599 2.92 -19.27 15.58
CA ALA A 599 2.58 -20.05 16.76
C ALA A 599 1.06 -20.09 16.97
#